data_AF-A0A6N7SMW4-F1
#
_entry.id   AF-A0A6N7SMW4-F1
#
_cell.length_a   1.000
_cell.length_b   1.000
_cell.length_c   1.000
_cell.angle_alpha   90.00
_cell.angle_beta   90.00
_cell.angle_gamma   90.00
#
_symmetry.space_group_name_H-M   'P 1'
#
loop_
_entity.id
_entity.type
_entity.pdbx_description
1 polymer ?
#
loop_
_entity_poly.entity_id
_entity_poly.type
_entity_poly.pdbx_seq_one_letter_code
_entity_poly.pdbx_strand_id
1 'polypeptide(L)'
;MDNSIDVVIAWVDGSDPNWREVKNAHDPYFKGDSRDIRFRDWDNLQYVFRGIEKFMPWVRKVHFVTWGHLPKWLNTGCKKLNIVNHTDYIPKIYLPTFSSHPIEMNFHRIKGLAEQFIYANDDMFFLKEMEPDMFFKEGLPCDSLVETALQFHKGGIDHIIGNNLEIINEHFEKRDCRRNHSRKWFSRCYGKQLFRNLYMYPFKDFTGFMDPHLPISLKKSTYIKVWEMESEKLNSTCLHKIRSVEDVNCWLFRYWQLVSGSFYPRTTNIGRFFSIGRDDIEIERAIKNQTVKMVCLSDDNENMDFEKEKDFIKDCFQTILPEKSSFEKMET
;
A
#
# COMPACT_ATOMS: atom_id res chain seq x y z
N MET A 1 16.32 -12.54 16.66
CA MET A 1 14.99 -11.95 16.42
C MET A 1 14.32 -12.80 15.37
N ASP A 2 13.02 -13.02 15.49
CA ASP A 2 12.25 -13.69 14.44
C ASP A 2 12.26 -12.77 13.20
N ASN A 3 12.94 -13.19 12.13
CA ASN A 3 13.04 -12.46 10.86
C ASN A 3 11.82 -12.71 9.95
N SER A 4 10.73 -13.19 10.53
CA SER A 4 9.46 -13.39 9.85
C SER A 4 8.92 -12.09 9.27
N ILE A 5 8.68 -12.10 7.96
CA ILE A 5 8.03 -11.00 7.25
C ILE A 5 6.73 -11.51 6.66
N ASP A 6 5.66 -10.77 6.94
CA ASP A 6 4.33 -11.03 6.40
C ASP A 6 3.99 -10.07 5.27
N VAL A 7 2.98 -10.40 4.48
CA VAL A 7 2.34 -9.48 3.53
C VAL A 7 0.89 -9.27 3.96
N VAL A 8 0.42 -8.03 3.98
CA VAL A 8 -0.99 -7.67 4.16
C VAL A 8 -1.50 -7.21 2.80
N ILE A 9 -2.58 -7.83 2.32
CA ILE A 9 -3.28 -7.45 1.09
C ILE A 9 -4.69 -7.05 1.46
N ALA A 10 -5.09 -5.82 1.15
CA ALA A 10 -6.47 -5.38 1.29
C ALA A 10 -7.20 -5.51 -0.05
N TRP A 11 -8.43 -6.00 -0.01
CA TRP A 11 -9.26 -6.15 -1.20
C TRP A 11 -10.74 -6.09 -0.84
N VAL A 12 -11.56 -5.60 -1.78
CA VAL A 12 -13.02 -5.67 -1.69
C VAL A 12 -13.60 -6.07 -3.04
N ASP A 13 -14.59 -6.96 -3.03
CA ASP A 13 -15.43 -7.24 -4.18
C ASP A 13 -16.50 -6.15 -4.29
N GLY A 14 -16.29 -5.17 -5.15
CA GLY A 14 -17.29 -4.14 -5.41
C GLY A 14 -18.52 -4.65 -6.14
N SER A 15 -18.57 -5.90 -6.58
CA SER A 15 -19.74 -6.53 -7.21
C SER A 15 -20.60 -7.34 -6.23
N ASP A 16 -20.12 -7.58 -5.00
CA ASP A 16 -20.86 -8.36 -4.00
C ASP A 16 -22.18 -7.66 -3.61
N PRO A 17 -23.33 -8.34 -3.72
CA PRO A 17 -24.64 -7.71 -3.50
C PRO A 17 -24.86 -7.33 -2.03
N ASN A 18 -24.34 -8.09 -1.07
CA ASN A 18 -24.51 -7.79 0.36
C ASN A 18 -23.66 -6.57 0.75
N TRP A 19 -22.42 -6.52 0.25
CA TRP A 19 -21.54 -5.37 0.44
C TRP A 19 -22.14 -4.11 -0.18
N ARG A 20 -22.69 -4.20 -1.40
CA ARG A 20 -23.40 -3.10 -2.08
C ARG A 20 -24.63 -2.64 -1.31
N GLU A 21 -25.44 -3.56 -0.80
CA GLU A 21 -26.61 -3.21 0.01
C GLU A 21 -26.20 -2.43 1.25
N VAL A 22 -25.18 -2.90 1.98
CA VAL A 22 -24.65 -2.22 3.16
C VAL A 22 -24.00 -0.88 2.78
N LYS A 23 -23.31 -0.76 1.65
CA LYS A 23 -22.80 0.53 1.15
C LYS A 23 -23.94 1.50 0.83
N ASN A 24 -24.93 1.05 0.07
CA ASN A 24 -26.02 1.87 -0.41
C ASN A 24 -26.95 2.34 0.71
N ALA A 25 -27.14 1.54 1.76
CA ALA A 25 -27.87 1.95 2.96
C ALA A 25 -27.21 3.14 3.69
N HIS A 26 -25.91 3.33 3.50
CA HIS A 26 -25.14 4.45 4.06
C HIS A 26 -24.93 5.60 3.06
N ASP A 27 -25.39 5.44 1.81
CA ASP A 27 -25.23 6.39 0.69
C ASP A 27 -25.84 7.78 0.86
N PRO A 28 -27.03 7.95 1.50
CA PRO A 28 -27.59 9.28 1.76
C PRO A 28 -26.70 10.20 2.61
N TYR A 29 -25.69 9.63 3.27
CA TYR A 29 -24.77 10.34 4.17
C TYR A 29 -23.38 10.55 3.57
N PHE A 30 -23.14 10.13 2.32
CA PHE A 30 -21.81 10.23 1.71
C PHE A 30 -21.52 11.64 1.19
N LYS A 31 -20.60 12.34 1.87
CA LYS A 31 -19.85 13.48 1.34
C LYS A 31 -18.44 13.01 0.99
N GLY A 32 -18.27 12.25 -0.10
CA GLY A 32 -16.97 11.69 -0.51
C GLY A 32 -16.99 10.97 -1.86
N ASP A 33 -15.85 10.39 -2.27
CA ASP A 33 -15.69 9.69 -3.56
C ASP A 33 -16.26 8.27 -3.51
N SER A 34 -17.46 8.06 -4.06
CA SER A 34 -18.18 6.78 -4.07
C SER A 34 -18.26 6.08 -5.43
N ARG A 35 -17.48 6.55 -6.42
CA ARG A 35 -17.51 6.10 -7.83
C ARG A 35 -17.18 4.61 -7.99
N ASP A 36 -17.83 3.96 -8.96
CA ASP A 36 -17.69 2.52 -9.23
C ASP A 36 -16.26 2.07 -9.59
N ILE A 37 -15.48 2.95 -10.23
CA ILE A 37 -14.06 2.72 -10.54
C ILE A 37 -13.22 2.35 -9.30
N ARG A 38 -13.65 2.76 -8.10
CA ARG A 38 -12.97 2.45 -6.84
C ARG A 38 -13.15 0.99 -6.39
N PHE A 39 -14.09 0.26 -6.97
CA PHE A 39 -14.47 -1.07 -6.50
C PHE A 39 -14.60 -2.11 -7.61
N ARG A 40 -14.36 -1.76 -8.88
CA ARG A 40 -14.50 -2.71 -10.00
C ARG A 40 -13.35 -3.73 -10.00
N ASP A 41 -13.69 -4.98 -10.26
CA ASP A 41 -12.75 -6.11 -10.25
C ASP A 41 -12.09 -6.30 -11.62
N TRP A 42 -10.77 -6.32 -11.63
CA TRP A 42 -9.93 -6.54 -12.80
C TRP A 42 -9.64 -8.03 -13.08
N ASP A 43 -10.15 -8.96 -12.26
CA ASP A 43 -9.96 -10.40 -12.41
C ASP A 43 -8.47 -10.79 -12.54
N ASN A 44 -7.62 -10.07 -11.79
CA ASN A 44 -6.16 -10.20 -11.83
C ASN A 44 -5.52 -10.39 -10.45
N LEU A 45 -6.31 -10.38 -9.36
CA LEU A 45 -5.82 -10.51 -7.99
C LEU A 45 -5.00 -11.80 -7.77
N GLN A 46 -5.34 -12.90 -8.45
CA GLN A 46 -4.58 -14.15 -8.44
C GLN A 46 -3.11 -13.95 -8.81
N TYR A 47 -2.79 -12.99 -9.69
CA TYR A 47 -1.42 -12.70 -10.09
C TYR A 47 -0.61 -12.01 -8.99
N VAL A 48 -1.25 -11.30 -8.05
CA VAL A 48 -0.58 -10.82 -6.83
C VAL A 48 -0.10 -12.01 -6.00
N PHE A 49 -0.97 -12.99 -5.77
CA PHE A 49 -0.64 -14.19 -4.99
C PHE A 49 0.38 -15.11 -5.69
N ARG A 50 0.24 -15.33 -6.99
CA ARG A 50 1.24 -16.03 -7.80
C ARG A 50 2.59 -15.31 -7.76
N GLY A 51 2.59 -13.98 -7.83
CA GLY A 51 3.78 -13.15 -7.70
C GLY A 51 4.46 -13.32 -6.34
N ILE A 52 3.71 -13.30 -5.24
CA ILE A 52 4.24 -13.54 -3.88
C ILE A 52 4.87 -14.94 -3.79
N GLU A 53 4.18 -15.97 -4.25
CA GLU A 53 4.68 -17.34 -4.15
C GLU A 53 5.95 -17.55 -4.98
N LYS A 54 5.96 -17.05 -6.22
CA LYS A 54 7.08 -17.23 -7.15
C LYS A 54 8.28 -16.36 -6.83
N PHE A 55 8.05 -15.10 -6.45
CA PHE A 55 9.11 -14.09 -6.37
C PHE A 55 9.49 -13.69 -4.95
N MET A 56 8.69 -14.07 -3.95
CA MET A 56 8.94 -13.80 -2.54
C MET A 56 8.65 -15.05 -1.68
N PRO A 57 9.26 -16.22 -1.99
CA PRO A 57 8.92 -17.48 -1.32
C PRO A 57 9.23 -17.50 0.18
N TRP A 58 10.05 -16.57 0.66
CA TRP A 58 10.39 -16.35 2.07
C TRP A 58 9.26 -15.70 2.87
N VAL A 59 8.21 -15.14 2.24
CA VAL A 59 7.05 -14.59 2.94
C VAL A 59 6.45 -15.68 3.82
N ARG A 60 6.34 -15.38 5.12
CA ARG A 60 5.83 -16.32 6.11
C ARG A 60 4.32 -16.53 5.94
N LYS A 61 3.56 -15.43 5.91
CA LYS A 61 2.11 -15.44 5.84
C LYS A 61 1.57 -14.25 5.05
N VAL A 62 0.53 -14.50 4.27
CA VAL A 62 -0.27 -13.48 3.58
C VAL A 62 -1.55 -13.29 4.38
N HIS A 63 -1.71 -12.12 4.99
CA HIS A 63 -2.93 -11.68 5.64
C HIS A 63 -3.83 -11.02 4.59
N PHE A 64 -4.81 -11.78 4.10
CA PHE A 64 -5.75 -11.31 3.10
C PHE A 64 -6.95 -10.67 3.80
N VAL A 65 -6.98 -9.34 3.78
CA VAL A 65 -7.97 -8.49 4.42
C VAL A 65 -9.14 -8.25 3.47
N THR A 66 -10.34 -8.60 3.91
CA THR A 66 -11.57 -8.53 3.11
C THR A 66 -12.75 -8.11 3.98
N TRP A 67 -13.85 -7.67 3.36
CA TRP A 67 -15.09 -7.39 4.09
C TRP A 67 -15.77 -8.68 4.62
N GLY A 68 -15.50 -9.83 4.01
CA GLY A 68 -16.08 -11.14 4.33
C GLY A 68 -16.29 -12.03 3.10
N HIS A 69 -16.32 -11.44 1.90
CA HIS A 69 -16.34 -12.16 0.63
C HIS A 69 -14.94 -12.68 0.24
N LEU A 70 -14.90 -13.69 -0.62
CA LEU A 70 -13.65 -14.31 -1.08
C LEU A 70 -13.71 -14.56 -2.59
N PRO A 71 -12.59 -14.37 -3.32
CA PRO A 71 -12.53 -14.74 -4.72
C PRO A 71 -12.81 -16.24 -4.92
N LYS A 72 -13.55 -16.59 -5.97
CA LYS A 72 -13.96 -17.98 -6.24
C LYS A 72 -12.78 -18.95 -6.39
N TRP A 73 -11.66 -18.45 -6.92
CA TRP A 73 -10.44 -19.22 -7.15
C TRP A 73 -9.63 -19.50 -5.88
N LEU A 74 -9.88 -18.78 -4.77
CA LEU A 74 -9.03 -18.80 -3.58
C LEU A 74 -9.09 -20.15 -2.84
N ASN A 75 -7.93 -20.75 -2.60
CA ASN A 75 -7.74 -21.91 -1.74
C ASN A 75 -7.64 -21.47 -0.27
N THR A 76 -8.76 -21.54 0.44
CA THR A 76 -8.85 -21.19 1.87
C THR A 76 -8.08 -22.14 2.79
N GLY A 77 -7.65 -23.31 2.28
CA GLY A 77 -6.81 -24.28 3.01
C GLY A 77 -5.31 -24.03 2.90
N CYS A 78 -4.87 -23.01 2.16
CA CYS A 78 -3.44 -22.70 2.02
C CYS A 78 -2.83 -22.32 3.38
N LYS A 79 -1.78 -23.03 3.81
CA LYS A 79 -1.12 -22.80 5.12
C LYS A 79 -0.50 -21.41 5.27
N LYS A 80 -0.04 -20.82 4.15
CA LYS A 80 0.51 -19.45 4.12
C LYS A 80 -0.57 -18.37 4.09
N LEU A 81 -1.83 -18.72 3.89
CA LEU A 81 -2.93 -17.77 3.86
C LEU A 81 -3.52 -17.57 5.25
N ASN A 82 -3.87 -16.32 5.57
CA ASN A 82 -4.68 -15.96 6.71
C ASN A 82 -5.75 -14.99 6.27
N ILE A 83 -6.99 -15.47 6.17
CA ILE A 83 -8.14 -14.63 5.83
C ILE A 83 -8.49 -13.78 7.05
N VAL A 84 -8.66 -12.48 6.84
CA VAL A 84 -8.95 -11.49 7.88
C VAL A 84 -10.15 -10.67 7.45
N ASN A 85 -11.27 -10.83 8.13
CA ASN A 85 -12.41 -9.96 7.90
C ASN A 85 -12.19 -8.62 8.58
N HIS A 86 -12.79 -7.55 8.07
CA HIS A 86 -12.77 -6.22 8.71
C HIS A 86 -13.17 -6.30 10.19
N THR A 87 -14.15 -7.13 10.53
CA THR A 87 -14.63 -7.35 11.90
C THR A 87 -13.62 -8.01 12.84
N ASP A 88 -12.58 -8.66 12.31
CA ASP A 88 -11.64 -9.44 13.10
C ASP A 88 -10.61 -8.57 13.83
N TYR A 89 -10.39 -7.33 13.36
CA TYR A 89 -9.33 -6.46 13.87
C TYR A 89 -9.71 -4.98 13.97
N ILE A 90 -10.70 -4.51 13.21
CA ILE A 90 -11.18 -3.12 13.28
C ILE A 90 -12.21 -3.02 14.42
N PRO A 91 -12.08 -2.04 15.35
CA PRO A 91 -13.09 -1.79 16.36
C PRO A 91 -14.49 -1.59 15.77
N LYS A 92 -15.50 -2.16 16.44
CA LYS A 92 -16.89 -2.09 16.00
C LYS A 92 -17.40 -0.67 15.77
N ILE A 93 -16.92 0.31 16.53
CA ILE A 93 -17.28 1.73 16.37
C ILE A 93 -16.90 2.31 15.00
N TYR A 94 -15.87 1.77 14.35
CA TYR A 94 -15.42 2.19 13.03
C TYR A 94 -16.12 1.46 11.90
N LEU A 95 -16.88 0.39 12.19
CA LEU A 95 -17.56 -0.43 11.20
C LEU A 95 -19.05 -0.06 10.99
N PRO A 96 -19.65 -0.37 9.83
CA PRO A 96 -18.97 -0.75 8.59
C PRO A 96 -18.08 0.40 8.08
N THR A 97 -17.14 0.12 7.18
CA THR A 97 -16.35 1.16 6.51
C THR A 97 -16.13 0.80 5.05
N PHE A 98 -16.08 1.82 4.19
CA PHE A 98 -15.86 1.73 2.75
C PHE A 98 -14.66 2.58 2.31
N SER A 99 -13.92 3.14 3.28
CA SER A 99 -12.68 3.84 3.07
C SER A 99 -11.51 2.89 3.33
N SER A 100 -10.45 2.98 2.53
CA SER A 100 -9.22 2.25 2.80
C SER A 100 -8.52 2.78 4.07
N HIS A 101 -8.76 4.04 4.48
CA HIS A 101 -8.05 4.62 5.61
C HIS A 101 -8.35 3.90 6.93
N PRO A 102 -9.62 3.68 7.36
CA PRO A 102 -9.89 2.94 8.58
C PRO A 102 -9.41 1.48 8.51
N ILE A 103 -9.42 0.86 7.33
CA ILE A 103 -8.89 -0.48 7.10
C ILE A 103 -7.38 -0.49 7.38
N GLU A 104 -6.64 0.36 6.67
CA GLU A 104 -5.19 0.46 6.75
C GLU A 104 -4.70 0.88 8.13
N MET A 105 -5.32 1.89 8.76
CA MET A 105 -4.93 2.42 10.07
C MET A 105 -4.93 1.37 11.19
N ASN A 106 -5.69 0.29 11.01
CA ASN A 106 -5.90 -0.72 12.04
C ASN A 106 -5.05 -1.99 11.86
N PHE A 107 -4.22 -2.12 10.82
CA PHE A 107 -3.51 -3.38 10.51
C PHE A 107 -2.70 -3.97 11.69
N HIS A 108 -2.13 -3.14 12.55
CA HIS A 108 -1.44 -3.59 13.76
C HIS A 108 -2.31 -4.43 14.73
N ARG A 109 -3.62 -4.41 14.57
CA ARG A 109 -4.58 -5.19 15.38
C ARG A 109 -4.84 -6.58 14.80
N ILE A 110 -4.37 -6.87 13.59
CA ILE A 110 -4.52 -8.18 12.95
C ILE A 110 -3.85 -9.25 13.82
N LYS A 111 -4.63 -10.25 14.22
CA LYS A 111 -4.14 -11.36 15.03
C LYS A 111 -3.10 -12.17 14.25
N GLY A 112 -1.95 -12.38 14.87
CA GLY A 112 -0.85 -13.17 14.28
C GLY A 112 0.00 -12.44 13.25
N LEU A 113 -0.24 -11.13 13.01
CA LEU A 113 0.63 -10.29 12.19
C LEU A 113 2.01 -10.11 12.86
N ALA A 114 3.06 -10.36 12.10
CA ALA A 114 4.45 -10.19 12.51
C ALA A 114 4.80 -8.73 12.77
N GLU A 115 5.92 -8.51 13.47
CA GLU A 115 6.46 -7.17 13.69
C GLU A 115 6.85 -6.49 12.36
N GLN A 116 7.36 -7.27 11.40
CA GLN A 116 7.77 -6.80 10.08
C GLN A 116 6.73 -7.26 9.06
N PHE A 117 6.09 -6.32 8.36
CA PHE A 117 5.13 -6.66 7.32
C PHE A 117 5.21 -5.70 6.14
N ILE A 118 4.81 -6.19 4.97
CA ILE A 118 4.69 -5.42 3.74
C ILE A 118 3.21 -5.19 3.51
N TYR A 119 2.80 -3.94 3.38
CA TYR A 119 1.47 -3.63 2.87
C TYR A 119 1.53 -3.51 1.35
N ALA A 120 0.68 -4.27 0.65
CA ALA A 120 0.43 -4.16 -0.77
C ALA A 120 -1.09 -4.07 -0.98
N ASN A 121 -1.54 -3.17 -1.84
CA ASN A 121 -2.94 -3.14 -2.25
C ASN A 121 -3.16 -4.12 -3.42
N ASP A 122 -4.43 -4.39 -3.77
CA ASP A 122 -4.82 -5.33 -4.84
C ASP A 122 -4.35 -4.94 -6.25
N ASP A 123 -3.99 -3.68 -6.46
CA ASP A 123 -3.41 -3.13 -7.68
C ASP A 123 -1.86 -3.15 -7.72
N MET A 124 -1.22 -3.78 -6.73
CA MET A 124 0.25 -3.85 -6.62
C MET A 124 0.79 -5.27 -6.89
N PHE A 125 1.62 -5.41 -7.92
CA PHE A 125 2.09 -6.70 -8.44
C PHE A 125 3.59 -6.88 -8.33
N PHE A 126 4.01 -8.13 -8.16
CA PHE A 126 5.41 -8.55 -8.06
C PHE A 126 5.85 -9.23 -9.35
N LEU A 127 6.94 -8.75 -9.94
CA LEU A 127 7.39 -9.14 -11.29
C LEU A 127 8.74 -9.86 -11.31
N LYS A 128 9.52 -9.85 -10.22
CA LYS A 128 10.84 -10.48 -10.13
C LYS A 128 11.14 -10.96 -8.73
N GLU A 129 11.99 -11.98 -8.63
CA GLU A 129 12.56 -12.45 -7.38
C GLU A 129 13.19 -11.29 -6.58
N MET A 130 12.87 -11.25 -5.29
CA MET A 130 13.32 -10.23 -4.35
C MET A 130 13.73 -10.90 -3.05
N GLU A 131 14.84 -10.47 -2.49
CA GLU A 131 15.31 -10.92 -1.18
C GLU A 131 14.59 -10.19 -0.03
N PRO A 132 14.48 -10.80 1.17
CA PRO A 132 13.95 -10.16 2.38
C PRO A 132 14.58 -8.80 2.66
N ASP A 133 15.89 -8.68 2.46
CA ASP A 133 16.71 -7.48 2.66
C ASP A 133 16.27 -6.27 1.81
N MET A 134 15.47 -6.49 0.77
CA MET A 134 14.88 -5.40 -0.03
C MET A 134 13.73 -4.69 0.70
N PHE A 135 13.10 -5.38 1.64
CA PHE A 135 11.98 -4.89 2.43
C PHE A 135 12.36 -4.65 3.88
N PHE A 136 13.20 -5.50 4.48
CA PHE A 136 13.68 -5.34 5.84
C PHE A 136 15.13 -5.75 5.96
N LYS A 137 15.96 -4.85 6.49
CA LYS A 137 17.38 -5.11 6.73
C LYS A 137 17.73 -4.69 8.15
N GLU A 138 18.41 -5.57 8.87
CA GLU A 138 18.75 -5.35 10.30
C GLU A 138 17.50 -5.06 11.17
N GLY A 139 16.35 -5.65 10.82
CA GLY A 139 15.07 -5.44 11.51
C GLY A 139 14.44 -4.05 11.30
N LEU A 140 14.97 -3.27 10.35
CA LEU A 140 14.47 -1.96 9.94
C LEU A 140 13.78 -2.06 8.57
N PRO A 141 12.66 -1.35 8.36
CA PRO A 141 12.00 -1.28 7.06
C PRO A 141 12.93 -0.58 6.05
N CYS A 142 13.09 -1.15 4.87
CA CYS A 142 13.89 -0.59 3.79
C CYS A 142 13.05 0.44 3.01
N ASP A 143 13.53 1.70 2.95
CA ASP A 143 12.84 2.78 2.24
C ASP A 143 13.81 3.86 1.72
N SER A 144 13.30 4.82 0.95
CA SER A 144 14.03 5.96 0.41
C SER A 144 13.47 7.26 0.99
N LEU A 145 14.26 7.94 1.81
CA LEU A 145 13.98 9.30 2.25
C LEU A 145 14.40 10.25 1.13
N VAL A 146 13.44 10.63 0.29
CA VAL A 146 13.61 11.62 -0.77
C VAL A 146 12.56 12.69 -0.57
N GLU A 147 12.98 13.91 -0.25
CA GLU A 147 12.09 15.05 -0.07
C GLU A 147 11.56 15.57 -1.41
N THR A 148 10.38 16.19 -1.36
CA THR A 148 9.78 16.93 -2.47
C THR A 148 8.91 18.07 -1.94
N ALA A 149 8.53 18.99 -2.82
CA ALA A 149 7.40 19.87 -2.54
C ALA A 149 6.10 19.13 -2.88
N LEU A 150 5.17 19.07 -1.94
CA LEU A 150 3.80 18.60 -2.18
C LEU A 150 3.12 19.51 -3.19
N GLN A 151 2.42 18.92 -4.15
CA GLN A 151 1.73 19.61 -5.23
C GLN A 151 0.26 19.23 -5.19
N PHE A 152 -0.62 20.23 -5.09
CA PHE A 152 -2.06 20.00 -4.97
C PHE A 152 -2.73 19.92 -6.33
N HIS A 153 -3.40 18.80 -6.60
CA HIS A 153 -4.16 18.56 -7.82
C HIS A 153 -5.63 18.37 -7.46
N LYS A 154 -6.52 18.91 -8.30
CA LYS A 154 -7.96 18.75 -8.12
C LYS A 154 -8.32 17.26 -8.21
N GLY A 155 -9.03 16.75 -7.19
CA GLY A 155 -9.44 15.34 -7.13
C GLY A 155 -8.35 14.36 -6.68
N GLY A 156 -7.15 14.86 -6.37
CA GLY A 156 -6.06 14.08 -5.78
C GLY A 156 -6.23 13.87 -4.28
N ILE A 157 -5.30 13.09 -3.69
CA ILE A 157 -5.22 12.85 -2.25
C ILE A 157 -4.32 13.86 -1.54
N ASP A 158 -3.94 14.96 -2.20
CA ASP A 158 -2.89 15.86 -1.71
C ASP A 158 -3.24 16.53 -0.38
N HIS A 159 -4.52 16.81 -0.12
CA HIS A 159 -4.98 17.29 1.18
C HIS A 159 -4.72 16.27 2.30
N ILE A 160 -4.95 14.98 2.03
CA ILE A 160 -4.69 13.88 2.98
C ILE A 160 -3.18 13.76 3.25
N ILE A 161 -2.35 13.91 2.20
CA ILE A 161 -0.89 13.95 2.36
C ILE A 161 -0.48 15.17 3.19
N GLY A 162 -1.11 16.33 2.96
CA GLY A 162 -0.94 17.53 3.78
C GLY A 162 -1.22 17.28 5.25
N ASN A 163 -2.32 16.60 5.58
CA ASN A 163 -2.67 16.23 6.96
C ASN A 163 -1.63 15.28 7.58
N ASN A 164 -1.05 14.36 6.80
CA ASN A 164 0.08 13.55 7.29
C ASN A 164 1.29 14.43 7.62
N LEU A 165 1.62 15.41 6.75
CA LEU A 165 2.76 16.29 6.94
C LEU A 165 2.57 17.26 8.10
N GLU A 166 1.34 17.69 8.38
CA GLU A 166 0.99 18.49 9.56
C GLU A 166 1.42 17.78 10.84
N ILE A 167 0.98 16.53 11.03
CA ILE A 167 1.39 15.68 12.16
C ILE A 167 2.91 15.50 12.19
N ILE A 168 3.54 15.21 11.05
CA ILE A 168 4.99 14.99 11.01
C ILE A 168 5.75 16.24 11.44
N ASN A 169 5.33 17.43 11.02
CA ASN A 169 5.96 18.69 11.40
C ASN A 169 5.66 19.09 12.86
N GLU A 170 4.54 18.65 13.43
CA GLU A 170 4.23 18.85 14.85
C GLU A 170 5.18 18.05 15.75
N HIS A 171 5.48 16.79 15.39
CA HIS A 171 6.28 15.89 16.23
C HIS A 171 7.79 15.92 15.98
N PHE A 172 8.22 16.42 14.81
CA PHE A 172 9.62 16.31 14.40
C PHE A 172 10.20 17.62 13.87
N GLU A 173 11.31 18.04 14.48
CA GLU A 173 12.15 19.08 13.90
C GLU A 173 13.05 18.49 12.80
N LYS A 174 12.77 18.84 11.54
CA LYS A 174 13.53 18.38 10.36
C LYS A 174 15.05 18.55 10.50
N ARG A 175 15.51 19.65 11.11
CA ARG A 175 16.95 19.90 11.34
C ARG A 175 17.57 18.81 12.22
N ASP A 176 16.88 18.41 13.28
CA ASP A 176 17.36 17.43 14.24
C ASP A 176 17.30 16.02 13.65
N CYS A 177 16.21 15.66 12.97
CA CYS A 177 16.09 14.40 12.24
C CYS A 177 17.25 14.22 11.24
N ARG A 178 17.57 15.26 10.48
CA ARG A 178 18.69 15.26 9.53
C ARG A 178 20.04 15.19 10.21
N ARG A 179 20.26 15.93 11.30
CA ARG A 179 21.53 15.91 12.05
C ARG A 179 21.78 14.52 12.64
N ASN A 180 20.77 13.93 13.25
CA ASN A 180 20.86 12.64 13.95
C ASN A 180 20.98 11.46 12.98
N HIS A 181 20.47 11.59 11.74
CA HIS A 181 20.43 10.51 10.76
C HIS A 181 21.05 10.88 9.40
N SER A 182 22.05 11.77 9.38
CA SER A 182 22.63 12.36 8.16
C SER A 182 23.05 11.35 7.09
N ARG A 183 23.64 10.21 7.49
CA ARG A 183 24.02 9.13 6.57
C ARG A 183 22.85 8.51 5.82
N LYS A 184 21.67 8.46 6.46
CA LYS A 184 20.43 7.97 5.83
C LYS A 184 19.88 9.01 4.87
N TRP A 185 19.80 10.26 5.32
CA TRP A 185 19.33 11.40 4.52
C TRP A 185 20.13 11.62 3.23
N PHE A 186 21.44 11.40 3.30
CA PHE A 186 22.33 11.61 2.15
C PHE A 186 22.91 10.31 1.59
N SER A 187 22.14 9.22 1.67
CA SER A 187 22.59 7.92 1.19
C SER A 187 22.80 7.94 -0.33
N ARG A 188 23.95 7.40 -0.76
CA ARG A 188 24.31 7.28 -2.18
C ARG A 188 23.38 6.33 -2.95
N CYS A 189 22.67 5.43 -2.26
CA CYS A 189 21.73 4.50 -2.89
C CYS A 189 20.53 5.22 -3.55
N TYR A 190 20.25 6.47 -3.18
CA TYR A 190 19.19 7.28 -3.81
C TYR A 190 19.54 7.76 -5.23
N GLY A 191 20.80 7.60 -5.66
CA GLY A 191 21.25 8.03 -6.97
C GLY A 191 20.98 9.52 -7.21
N LYS A 192 20.41 9.86 -8.36
CA LYS A 192 20.09 11.26 -8.72
C LYS A 192 19.02 11.89 -7.80
N GLN A 193 18.20 11.09 -7.12
CA GLN A 193 17.16 11.63 -6.24
C GLN A 193 17.74 12.27 -4.98
N LEU A 194 18.99 11.97 -4.63
CA LEU A 194 19.73 12.61 -3.55
C LEU A 194 19.78 14.15 -3.70
N PHE A 195 19.83 14.66 -4.93
CA PHE A 195 19.85 16.11 -5.17
C PHE A 195 18.56 16.80 -4.72
N ARG A 196 17.44 16.08 -4.61
CA ARG A 196 16.21 16.65 -4.03
C ARG A 196 16.40 16.96 -2.56
N ASN A 197 17.02 16.08 -1.79
CA ASN A 197 17.30 16.35 -0.36
C ASN A 197 18.25 17.55 -0.17
N LEU A 198 19.19 17.74 -1.10
CA LEU A 198 20.06 18.93 -1.10
C LEU A 198 19.28 20.19 -1.45
N TYR A 199 18.40 20.13 -2.47
CA TYR A 199 17.54 21.24 -2.87
C TYR A 199 16.57 21.66 -1.75
N MET A 200 16.04 20.68 -1.01
CA MET A 200 15.11 20.89 0.10
C MET A 200 15.81 21.23 1.42
N TYR A 201 17.14 21.31 1.44
CA TYR A 201 17.94 21.56 2.65
C TYR A 201 17.61 22.88 3.38
N PRO A 202 17.37 24.02 2.68
CA PRO A 202 17.07 25.30 3.34
C PRO A 202 15.67 25.37 3.95
N PHE A 203 14.76 24.48 3.56
CA PHE A 203 13.39 24.48 4.06
C PHE A 203 13.38 23.99 5.51
N LYS A 204 12.81 24.81 6.39
CA LYS A 204 12.77 24.54 7.84
C LYS A 204 11.98 23.27 8.13
N ASP A 205 10.80 23.15 7.54
CA ASP A 205 9.83 22.08 7.80
C ASP A 205 9.81 21.06 6.65
N PHE A 206 9.20 19.89 6.89
CA PHE A 206 8.95 18.88 5.87
C PHE A 206 7.83 19.34 4.95
N THR A 207 8.08 19.37 3.64
CA THR A 207 7.12 19.84 2.63
C THR A 207 6.54 18.71 1.78
N GLY A 208 7.00 17.48 1.98
CA GLY A 208 6.61 16.31 1.18
C GLY A 208 7.74 15.30 1.03
N PHE A 209 7.35 14.06 0.74
CA PHE A 209 8.25 12.97 0.38
C PHE A 209 7.87 12.40 -0.97
N MET A 210 8.82 11.78 -1.65
CA MET A 210 8.52 10.99 -2.84
C MET A 210 7.81 9.71 -2.42
N ASP A 211 6.57 9.54 -2.88
CA ASP A 211 5.75 8.35 -2.69
C ASP A 211 5.69 7.55 -3.99
N PRO A 212 6.31 6.36 -4.06
CA PRO A 212 6.37 5.59 -5.30
C PRO A 212 5.05 4.87 -5.63
N HIS A 213 4.07 4.88 -4.72
CA HIS A 213 2.81 4.12 -4.84
C HIS A 213 3.07 2.63 -5.12
N LEU A 214 3.84 2.00 -4.26
CA LEU A 214 4.29 0.60 -4.34
C LEU A 214 4.20 -0.06 -2.96
N PRO A 215 4.36 -1.40 -2.85
CA PRO A 215 4.35 -2.06 -1.55
C PRO A 215 5.31 -1.45 -0.53
N ILE A 216 4.81 -1.21 0.68
CA ILE A 216 5.50 -0.45 1.73
C ILE A 216 5.88 -1.38 2.88
N SER A 217 7.15 -1.33 3.29
CA SER A 217 7.64 -2.01 4.49
C SER A 217 7.25 -1.24 5.74
N LEU A 218 6.52 -1.89 6.63
CA LEU A 218 5.96 -1.28 7.84
C LEU A 218 6.24 -2.13 9.07
N LYS A 219 6.41 -1.46 10.20
CA LYS A 219 6.54 -2.10 11.51
C LYS A 219 5.26 -1.98 12.32
N LYS A 220 4.86 -3.07 12.97
CA LYS A 220 3.72 -3.08 13.88
C LYS A 220 3.96 -2.13 15.05
N SER A 221 5.19 -2.04 15.55
CA SER A 221 5.57 -1.08 16.60
C SER A 221 5.36 0.37 16.18
N THR A 222 5.57 0.71 14.91
CA THR A 222 5.32 2.06 14.38
C THR A 222 3.84 2.41 14.49
N TYR A 223 2.96 1.51 14.09
CA TYR A 223 1.52 1.73 14.18
C TYR A 223 1.07 1.98 15.62
N ILE A 224 1.53 1.15 16.55
CA ILE A 224 1.22 1.31 17.98
C ILE A 224 1.69 2.69 18.45
N LYS A 225 2.94 3.06 18.12
CA LYS A 225 3.51 4.34 18.53
C LYS A 225 2.71 5.53 17.98
N VAL A 226 2.34 5.52 16.70
CA VAL A 226 1.56 6.62 16.10
C VAL A 226 0.15 6.65 16.69
N TRP A 227 -0.49 5.50 16.97
CA TRP A 227 -1.78 5.48 17.67
C TRP A 227 -1.72 6.00 19.11
N GLU A 228 -0.60 5.81 19.81
CA GLU A 228 -0.38 6.40 21.14
C GLU A 228 -0.22 7.93 21.07
N MET A 229 0.44 8.44 20.03
CA MET A 229 0.72 9.88 19.89
C MET A 229 -0.46 10.66 19.29
N GLU A 230 -1.17 10.06 18.32
CA GLU A 230 -2.18 10.70 17.47
C GLU A 230 -3.55 10.02 17.55
N SER A 231 -3.90 9.55 18.76
CA SER A 231 -5.14 8.79 18.98
C SER A 231 -6.39 9.53 18.52
N GLU A 232 -6.47 10.85 18.75
CA GLU A 232 -7.63 11.67 18.38
C GLU A 232 -7.79 11.76 16.86
N LYS A 233 -6.71 12.12 16.14
CA LYS A 233 -6.72 12.27 14.68
C LYS A 233 -6.96 10.95 13.96
N LEU A 234 -6.35 9.87 14.44
CA LEU A 234 -6.58 8.52 13.90
C LEU A 234 -8.00 8.02 14.20
N ASN A 235 -8.53 8.30 15.39
CA ASN A 235 -9.92 7.97 15.73
C ASN A 235 -10.91 8.73 14.84
N SER A 236 -10.71 10.03 14.64
CA SER A 236 -11.52 10.86 13.72
C SER A 236 -11.51 10.28 12.31
N THR A 237 -10.32 10.00 11.75
CA THR A 237 -10.17 9.35 10.44
C THR A 237 -10.91 8.01 10.37
N CYS A 238 -10.81 7.19 11.43
CA CYS A 238 -11.47 5.87 11.48
C CYS A 238 -13.00 5.93 11.60
N LEU A 239 -13.56 7.06 12.04
CA LEU A 239 -15.02 7.27 12.09
C LEU A 239 -15.60 7.61 10.72
N HIS A 240 -14.78 8.09 9.78
CA HIS A 240 -15.21 8.36 8.41
C HIS A 240 -15.46 7.06 7.63
N LYS A 241 -16.72 6.88 7.23
CA LYS A 241 -17.18 5.68 6.50
C LYS A 241 -16.75 5.69 5.03
N ILE A 242 -16.54 6.88 4.46
CA ILE A 242 -15.94 7.14 3.15
C ILE A 242 -14.78 8.12 3.33
N ARG A 243 -13.80 8.03 2.43
CA ARG A 243 -12.63 8.90 2.37
C ARG A 243 -13.04 10.37 2.44
N SER A 244 -12.49 11.08 3.42
CA SER A 244 -12.60 12.53 3.59
C SER A 244 -11.27 13.21 3.26
N VAL A 245 -11.34 14.47 2.81
CA VAL A 245 -10.14 15.32 2.63
C VAL A 245 -9.46 15.66 3.97
N GLU A 246 -10.16 15.47 5.08
CA GLU A 246 -9.66 15.66 6.44
C GLU A 246 -8.89 14.44 6.97
N ASP A 247 -8.91 13.31 6.25
CA ASP A 247 -8.28 12.07 6.70
C ASP A 247 -6.75 12.16 6.69
N VAL A 248 -6.12 11.23 7.42
CA VAL A 248 -4.75 10.77 7.16
C VAL A 248 -4.75 9.40 6.48
N ASN A 249 -3.65 9.00 5.84
CA ASN A 249 -3.54 7.69 5.19
C ASN A 249 -2.33 6.88 5.71
N CYS A 250 -2.16 5.66 5.19
CA CYS A 250 -1.07 4.75 5.62
C CYS A 250 0.35 5.33 5.47
N TRP A 251 0.54 6.37 4.67
CA TRP A 251 1.84 7.03 4.54
C TRP A 251 2.24 7.80 5.79
N LEU A 252 1.32 8.13 6.70
CA LEU A 252 1.68 8.69 8.00
C LEU A 252 2.67 7.78 8.75
N PHE A 253 2.40 6.47 8.81
CA PHE A 253 3.31 5.51 9.45
C PHE A 253 4.63 5.39 8.70
N ARG A 254 4.59 5.42 7.35
CA ARG A 254 5.80 5.44 6.51
C ARG A 254 6.66 6.66 6.83
N TYR A 255 6.07 7.86 6.81
CA TYR A 255 6.76 9.12 7.07
C TYR A 255 7.36 9.13 8.48
N TRP A 256 6.62 8.63 9.48
CA TRP A 256 7.11 8.49 10.85
C TRP A 256 8.39 7.64 10.91
N GLN A 257 8.45 6.51 10.19
CA GLN A 257 9.66 5.68 10.11
C GLN A 257 10.82 6.41 9.43
N LEU A 258 10.55 7.16 8.36
CA LEU A 258 11.56 7.93 7.64
C LEU A 258 12.19 9.01 8.54
N VAL A 259 11.37 9.88 9.14
CA VAL A 259 11.84 11.05 9.88
C VAL A 259 12.44 10.70 11.23
N SER A 260 11.93 9.66 11.90
CA SER A 260 12.53 9.13 13.14
C SER A 260 13.85 8.37 12.91
N GLY A 261 14.26 8.19 11.65
CA GLY A 261 15.43 7.39 11.31
C GLY A 261 15.24 5.89 11.50
N SER A 262 14.03 5.40 11.76
CA SER A 262 13.69 3.99 11.97
C SER A 262 13.52 3.21 10.65
N PHE A 263 14.47 3.37 9.73
CA PHE A 263 14.45 2.71 8.41
C PHE A 263 15.88 2.42 7.91
N TYR A 264 16.02 1.52 6.95
CA TYR A 264 17.28 1.27 6.24
C TYR A 264 17.23 1.89 4.82
N PRO A 265 18.20 2.72 4.40
CA PRO A 265 18.20 3.30 3.06
C PRO A 265 18.27 2.25 1.95
N ARG A 266 17.32 2.29 1.01
CA ARG A 266 17.37 1.50 -0.24
C ARG A 266 17.39 2.39 -1.48
N THR A 267 17.57 1.76 -2.65
CA THR A 267 17.43 2.45 -3.94
C THR A 267 16.00 2.90 -4.17
N THR A 268 15.83 4.00 -4.89
CA THR A 268 14.51 4.48 -5.33
C THR A 268 13.97 3.71 -6.53
N ASN A 269 14.82 2.93 -7.23
CA ASN A 269 14.45 2.19 -8.43
C ASN A 269 14.05 0.75 -8.10
N ILE A 270 12.91 0.58 -7.44
CA ILE A 270 12.36 -0.73 -7.04
C ILE A 270 11.17 -1.17 -7.90
N GLY A 271 10.43 -0.22 -8.45
CA GLY A 271 9.20 -0.47 -9.19
C GLY A 271 8.67 0.80 -9.85
N ARG A 272 7.48 0.71 -10.46
CA ARG A 272 6.83 1.82 -11.16
C ARG A 272 5.33 1.82 -10.95
N PHE A 273 4.78 3.01 -10.84
CA PHE A 273 3.34 3.27 -10.98
C PHE A 273 3.02 3.52 -12.45
N PHE A 274 1.94 2.94 -12.93
CA PHE A 274 1.40 3.13 -14.28
C PHE A 274 -0.10 3.40 -14.21
N SER A 275 -0.61 4.25 -15.09
CA SER A 275 -2.05 4.43 -15.29
C SER A 275 -2.50 3.60 -16.50
N ILE A 276 -3.46 2.70 -16.28
CA ILE A 276 -4.01 1.80 -17.32
C ILE A 276 -4.72 2.63 -18.40
N GLY A 277 -4.55 2.25 -19.67
CA GLY A 277 -5.06 2.96 -20.84
C GLY A 277 -4.22 4.17 -21.29
N ARG A 278 -3.26 4.62 -20.46
CA ARG A 278 -2.30 5.67 -20.82
C ARG A 278 -0.90 5.11 -21.03
N ASP A 279 -0.48 4.20 -20.17
CA ASP A 279 0.90 3.71 -20.09
C ASP A 279 1.01 2.24 -20.58
N ASP A 280 0.11 1.77 -21.45
CA ASP A 280 -0.02 0.34 -21.81
C ASP A 280 1.24 -0.27 -22.42
N ILE A 281 1.95 0.48 -23.27
CA ILE A 281 3.22 0.03 -23.87
C ILE A 281 4.27 -0.20 -22.78
N GLU A 282 4.35 0.73 -21.83
CA GLU A 282 5.25 0.65 -20.68
C GLU A 282 4.83 -0.47 -19.72
N ILE A 283 3.54 -0.69 -19.50
CA ILE A 283 2.99 -1.79 -18.71
C ILE A 283 3.38 -3.14 -19.33
N GLU A 284 3.12 -3.34 -20.62
CA GLU A 284 3.48 -4.57 -21.34
C GLU A 284 4.98 -4.83 -21.22
N ARG A 285 5.80 -3.81 -21.49
CA ARG A 285 7.25 -3.90 -21.37
C ARG A 285 7.69 -4.18 -19.93
N ALA A 286 7.06 -3.56 -18.94
CA ALA A 286 7.38 -3.75 -17.54
C ALA A 286 7.11 -5.18 -17.09
N ILE A 287 5.96 -5.75 -17.48
CA ILE A 287 5.51 -7.08 -17.09
C ILE A 287 6.21 -8.15 -17.92
N LYS A 288 6.02 -8.18 -19.25
CA LYS A 288 6.50 -9.27 -20.12
C LYS A 288 8.02 -9.38 -20.15
N ASN A 289 8.72 -8.24 -20.16
CA ASN A 289 10.19 -8.22 -20.13
C ASN A 289 10.75 -8.10 -18.71
N GLN A 290 9.87 -8.07 -17.69
CA GLN A 290 10.21 -7.87 -16.29
C GLN A 290 11.23 -6.72 -16.15
N THR A 291 10.98 -5.49 -16.60
CA THR A 291 12.02 -4.44 -16.54
C THR A 291 12.20 -3.85 -15.14
N VAL A 292 11.21 -4.03 -14.27
CA VAL A 292 11.18 -3.59 -12.87
C VAL A 292 10.76 -4.74 -11.95
N LYS A 293 10.92 -4.60 -10.63
CA LYS A 293 10.61 -5.71 -9.70
C LYS A 293 9.15 -5.71 -9.23
N MET A 294 8.53 -4.53 -9.19
CA MET A 294 7.15 -4.34 -8.76
C MET A 294 6.48 -3.27 -9.60
N VAL A 295 5.16 -3.37 -9.75
CA VAL A 295 4.34 -2.34 -10.39
C VAL A 295 3.09 -2.07 -9.59
N CYS A 296 2.58 -0.85 -9.68
CA CYS A 296 1.20 -0.51 -9.32
C CYS A 296 0.48 -0.11 -10.61
N LEU A 297 -0.70 -0.67 -10.83
CA LEU A 297 -1.50 -0.45 -12.03
C LEU A 297 -2.78 0.28 -11.63
N SER A 298 -2.76 1.60 -11.77
CA SER A 298 -3.87 2.44 -11.32
C SER A 298 -4.94 2.60 -12.38
N ASP A 299 -6.16 2.56 -11.89
CA ASP A 299 -7.36 2.77 -12.64
C ASP A 299 -7.83 4.22 -12.53
N ASP A 300 -7.22 5.09 -13.33
CA ASP A 300 -7.44 6.54 -13.29
C ASP A 300 -8.34 7.05 -14.44
N ASN A 301 -8.73 6.18 -15.37
CA ASN A 301 -9.42 6.55 -16.60
C ASN A 301 -10.82 5.91 -16.69
N GLU A 302 -11.85 6.73 -16.46
CA GLU A 302 -13.25 6.31 -16.56
C GLU A 302 -13.70 6.02 -18.00
N ASN A 303 -12.99 6.55 -19.01
CA ASN A 303 -13.42 6.50 -20.41
C ASN A 303 -12.72 5.40 -21.24
N MET A 304 -11.95 4.50 -20.61
CA MET A 304 -11.28 3.41 -21.34
C MET A 304 -12.22 2.22 -21.61
N ASP A 305 -11.89 1.43 -22.63
CA ASP A 305 -12.53 0.15 -22.88
C ASP A 305 -12.10 -0.88 -21.83
N PHE A 306 -12.87 -0.96 -20.74
CA PHE A 306 -12.51 -1.73 -19.55
C PHE A 306 -12.28 -3.22 -19.84
N GLU A 307 -13.13 -3.85 -20.66
CA GLU A 307 -12.99 -5.28 -20.94
C GLU A 307 -11.73 -5.57 -21.76
N LYS A 308 -11.43 -4.72 -22.75
CA LYS A 308 -10.19 -4.80 -23.53
C LYS A 308 -8.96 -4.63 -22.65
N GLU A 309 -8.93 -3.62 -21.78
CA GLU A 309 -7.78 -3.38 -20.90
C GLU A 309 -7.62 -4.49 -19.85
N LYS A 310 -8.74 -5.01 -19.33
CA LYS A 310 -8.74 -6.15 -18.41
C LYS A 310 -8.10 -7.40 -19.06
N ASP A 311 -8.50 -7.73 -20.28
CA ASP A 311 -7.91 -8.86 -21.01
C ASP A 311 -6.42 -8.63 -21.34
N PHE A 312 -6.05 -7.42 -21.76
CA PHE A 312 -4.65 -7.04 -22.00
C PHE A 312 -3.76 -7.23 -20.75
N ILE A 313 -4.22 -6.79 -19.58
CA ILE A 313 -3.47 -6.94 -18.32
C ILE A 313 -3.32 -8.43 -17.95
N LYS A 314 -4.39 -9.22 -18.06
CA LYS A 314 -4.34 -10.67 -17.81
C LYS A 314 -3.36 -11.36 -18.76
N ASP A 315 -3.38 -11.03 -20.04
CA ASP A 315 -2.45 -11.58 -21.04
C ASP A 315 -1.01 -11.24 -20.69
N CYS A 316 -0.73 -10.01 -20.26
CA CYS A 316 0.59 -9.61 -19.79
C CYS A 316 1.06 -10.50 -18.63
N PHE A 317 0.26 -10.65 -17.57
CA PHE A 317 0.65 -11.45 -16.42
C PHE A 317 0.74 -12.94 -16.70
N GLN A 318 -0.12 -13.48 -17.57
CA GLN A 318 -0.10 -14.89 -17.97
C GLN A 318 1.24 -15.27 -18.62
N THR A 319 1.95 -14.34 -19.27
CA THR A 319 3.29 -14.62 -19.83
C THR A 319 4.36 -14.94 -18.78
N ILE A 320 4.26 -14.36 -17.57
CA ILE A 320 5.28 -14.51 -16.52
C ILE A 320 4.81 -15.36 -15.33
N LEU A 321 3.51 -15.50 -15.14
CA LEU A 321 2.86 -16.24 -14.05
C LEU A 321 1.77 -17.20 -14.57
N PRO A 322 2.11 -18.14 -15.50
CA PRO A 322 1.10 -19.02 -16.09
C PRO A 322 0.59 -20.11 -15.14
N GLU A 323 1.39 -20.47 -14.14
CA GLU A 323 1.10 -21.54 -13.19
C GLU A 323 0.26 -21.03 -12.02
N LYS A 324 -0.71 -21.84 -11.59
CA LYS A 324 -1.49 -21.58 -10.37
C LYS A 324 -0.60 -21.69 -9.14
N SER A 325 -0.81 -20.81 -8.18
CA SER A 325 -0.13 -20.84 -6.89
C SER A 325 -0.84 -21.74 -5.88
N SER A 326 -0.20 -22.05 -4.75
CA SER A 326 -0.85 -22.79 -3.64
C SER A 326 -2.05 -22.05 -3.04
N PHE A 327 -2.17 -20.75 -3.30
CA PHE A 327 -3.32 -19.92 -2.94
C PHE A 327 -4.53 -20.13 -3.86
N GLU A 328 -4.39 -20.89 -4.94
CA GLU A 328 -5.47 -21.17 -5.88
C GLU A 328 -5.97 -22.61 -5.73
N LYS A 329 -7.27 -22.81 -5.94
CA LYS A 329 -7.85 -24.15 -6.02
C LYS A 329 -7.27 -24.89 -7.22
N MET A 330 -6.79 -26.11 -6.97
CA MET A 330 -6.48 -27.04 -8.05
C MET A 330 -7.80 -27.45 -8.71
N GLU A 331 -7.80 -27.57 -10.05
CA GLU A 331 -8.92 -28.19 -10.75
C GLU A 331 -9.01 -29.65 -10.29
N THR A 332 -10.18 -30.03 -9.78
CA THR A 332 -10.53 -31.42 -9.46
C THR A 332 -10.82 -32.22 -10.71
#